data_AF-A0A6M0BZ81-F1
#
_entry.id   AF-A0A6M0BZ81-F1
#
_cell.length_a   1.000
_cell.length_b   1.000
_cell.length_c   1.000
_cell.angle_alpha   90.00
_cell.angle_beta   90.00
_cell.angle_gamma   90.00
#
_symmetry.space_group_name_H-M   'P 1'
#
loop_
_entity.id
_entity.type
_entity.pdbx_description
1 polymer ?
#
loop_
_entity_poly.entity_id
_entity_poly.type
_entity_poly.pdbx_seq_one_letter_code
_entity_poly.pdbx_strand_id
1 'polypeptide(L)'
;MDLTYQFIPPPPDKSKDLGWNLAVEDLLTYEENIYGSEYDSDDFELELWNGTYGYVRTGLSLRYIAYFHQYKDRGFRTFKQYCERYLKITVGYAKKLMEGAQVALNLLKAGYKQIPTCISQAAPLIKFNVVDEGGNSLLTEQWDKVLDYTSKVNKGRVTTTVVKDVLECNTGKSRITLGLDPEEWELLEERAAKAGMTKQEFLRRLLKNFDADDLSDREAPPEPPEEMEELLQTPEEILANPKASKKQKRWAADYILLVKELEIRFEDDDAEDEPENRGIP
;
A
#
# COMPACT_ATOMS: atom_id res chain seq x y z
N MET A 1 -15.24 31.42 44.88
CA MET A 1 -16.16 31.07 43.76
C MET A 1 -15.31 31.10 42.51
N ASP A 2 -14.79 29.93 42.10
CA ASP A 2 -13.96 29.80 40.91
C ASP A 2 -14.85 29.77 39.67
N LEU A 3 -14.79 30.85 38.88
CA LEU A 3 -15.34 30.88 37.52
C LEU A 3 -14.33 30.19 36.60
N THR A 4 -14.46 28.88 36.46
CA THR A 4 -13.78 28.15 35.39
C THR A 4 -14.37 28.60 34.06
N TYR A 5 -13.60 29.41 33.33
CA TYR A 5 -13.92 29.81 31.96
C TYR A 5 -13.83 28.56 31.08
N GLN A 6 -14.95 27.88 30.87
CA GLN A 6 -15.02 26.83 29.86
C GLN A 6 -14.95 27.52 28.50
N PHE A 7 -13.82 27.32 27.80
CA PHE A 7 -13.70 27.65 26.39
C PHE A 7 -14.71 26.82 25.62
N ILE A 8 -15.86 27.41 25.30
CA ILE A 8 -16.80 26.85 24.34
C ILE A 8 -16.24 27.22 22.97
N PRO A 9 -15.73 26.25 22.17
CA PRO A 9 -15.25 26.57 20.84
C PRO A 9 -16.41 27.18 20.04
N PRO A 10 -16.16 28.22 19.22
CA PRO A 10 -17.20 28.80 18.40
C PRO A 10 -17.81 27.71 17.51
N PRO A 11 -19.13 27.69 17.30
CA PRO A 11 -19.77 26.71 16.46
C PRO A 11 -19.12 26.74 15.06
N PRO A 12 -18.88 25.57 14.44
CA PRO A 12 -18.25 25.51 13.14
C PRO A 12 -19.04 26.38 12.16
N ASP A 13 -18.31 27.26 11.48
CA ASP A 13 -18.83 28.16 10.46
C ASP A 13 -19.38 27.28 9.33
N LYS A 14 -20.70 27.05 9.31
CA LYS A 14 -21.40 26.13 8.40
C LYS A 14 -21.10 26.41 6.91
N SER A 15 -20.62 27.62 6.57
CA SER A 15 -20.19 27.98 5.21
C SER A 15 -18.83 27.39 4.82
N LYS A 16 -17.93 27.17 5.79
CA LYS A 16 -16.57 26.67 5.57
C LYS A 16 -16.47 25.15 5.48
N ASP A 17 -17.49 24.43 5.92
CA ASP A 17 -17.50 22.96 5.88
C ASP A 17 -18.54 22.40 4.88
N LEU A 18 -19.17 23.26 4.07
CA LEU A 18 -20.22 22.86 3.13
C LEU A 18 -19.82 21.67 2.25
N GLY A 19 -18.62 21.68 1.68
CA GLY A 19 -18.14 20.58 0.84
C GLY A 19 -17.89 19.27 1.61
N TRP A 20 -17.45 19.35 2.86
CA TRP A 20 -17.29 18.17 3.72
C TRP A 20 -18.65 17.60 4.12
N ASN A 21 -19.58 18.46 4.54
CA ASN A 21 -20.92 18.05 4.94
C ASN A 21 -21.68 17.40 3.78
N LEU A 22 -21.58 17.98 2.57
CA LEU A 22 -22.16 17.37 1.37
C LEU A 22 -21.54 16.01 1.06
N ALA A 23 -20.22 15.85 1.20
CA ALA A 23 -19.57 14.57 0.97
C ALA A 23 -19.97 13.50 2.02
N VAL A 24 -20.17 13.89 3.28
CA VAL A 24 -20.64 12.98 4.33
C VAL A 24 -22.10 12.58 4.09
N GLU A 25 -22.96 13.55 3.75
CA GLU A 25 -24.36 13.30 3.44
C GLU A 25 -24.51 12.37 2.23
N ASP A 26 -23.71 12.58 1.18
CA ASP A 26 -23.66 11.72 0.00
C ASP A 26 -23.28 10.26 0.36
N LEU A 27 -22.25 10.07 1.21
CA LEU A 27 -21.85 8.73 1.65
C LEU A 27 -22.90 8.02 2.50
N LEU A 28 -23.57 8.74 3.41
CA LEU A 28 -24.63 8.16 4.24
C LEU A 28 -25.86 7.81 3.40
N THR A 29 -26.21 8.68 2.46
CA THR A 29 -27.31 8.44 1.52
C THR A 29 -27.00 7.25 0.61
N TYR A 30 -25.76 7.11 0.16
CA TYR A 30 -25.31 5.97 -0.63
C TYR A 30 -25.43 4.66 0.16
N GLU A 31 -25.03 4.62 1.44
CA GLU A 31 -25.20 3.46 2.31
C GLU A 31 -26.68 3.04 2.44
N GLU A 32 -27.58 4.00 2.63
CA GLU A 32 -29.02 3.74 2.73
C GLU A 32 -29.59 3.19 1.41
N ASN A 33 -29.14 3.71 0.27
CA ASN A 33 -29.70 3.36 -1.03
C ASN A 33 -29.13 2.07 -1.64
N ILE A 34 -27.93 1.60 -1.23
CA ILE A 34 -27.38 0.31 -1.70
C ILE A 34 -28.32 -0.86 -1.39
N TYR A 35 -29.10 -0.78 -0.31
CA TYR A 35 -30.09 -1.79 0.06
C TYR A 35 -31.50 -1.49 -0.49
N GLY A 36 -31.68 -0.34 -1.15
CA GLY A 36 -32.90 0.05 -1.83
C GLY A 36 -32.98 -0.51 -3.25
N SER A 37 -34.19 -0.76 -3.75
CA SER A 37 -34.44 -1.36 -5.07
C SER A 37 -34.19 -0.42 -6.27
N GLU A 38 -33.44 0.67 -6.10
CA GLU A 38 -33.23 1.69 -7.14
C GLU A 38 -31.96 1.48 -7.98
N TYR A 39 -31.04 0.59 -7.56
CA TYR A 39 -29.80 0.30 -8.28
C TYR A 39 -29.88 -1.02 -9.06
N ASP A 40 -29.49 -1.01 -10.33
CA ASP A 40 -29.21 -2.23 -11.11
C ASP A 40 -27.71 -2.61 -11.01
N SER A 41 -27.33 -3.80 -11.47
CA SER A 41 -25.94 -4.28 -11.44
C SER A 41 -24.97 -3.32 -12.15
N ASP A 42 -25.42 -2.71 -13.24
CA ASP A 42 -24.61 -1.80 -14.05
C ASP A 42 -24.29 -0.49 -13.31
N ASP A 43 -25.18 -0.03 -12.43
CA ASP A 43 -24.97 1.18 -11.62
C ASP A 43 -23.88 0.94 -10.57
N PHE A 44 -23.86 -0.25 -9.95
CA PHE A 44 -22.79 -0.63 -9.03
C PHE A 44 -21.45 -0.77 -9.73
N GLU A 45 -21.40 -1.35 -10.94
CA GLU A 45 -20.17 -1.42 -11.72
C GLU A 45 -19.63 -0.03 -12.05
N LEU A 46 -20.51 0.91 -12.46
CA LEU A 46 -20.12 2.29 -12.71
C LEU A 46 -19.56 2.95 -11.44
N GLU A 47 -20.19 2.76 -10.29
CA GLU A 47 -19.71 3.32 -9.02
C GLU A 47 -18.36 2.74 -8.59
N LEU A 48 -18.13 1.45 -8.81
CA LEU A 48 -16.80 0.83 -8.58
C LEU A 48 -15.73 1.47 -9.47
N TRP A 49 -16.02 1.70 -10.75
CA TRP A 49 -15.10 2.39 -11.65
C TRP A 49 -14.91 3.87 -11.30
N ASN A 50 -15.98 4.55 -10.87
CA ASN A 50 -15.94 5.93 -10.40
C ASN A 50 -15.03 6.07 -9.18
N GLY A 51 -15.15 5.17 -8.20
CA GLY A 51 -14.29 5.10 -7.03
C GLY A 51 -12.84 4.79 -7.40
N THR A 52 -12.63 3.82 -8.29
CA THR A 52 -11.29 3.43 -8.78
C THR A 52 -10.57 4.63 -9.41
N TYR A 53 -11.25 5.37 -10.29
CA TYR A 53 -10.66 6.55 -10.96
C TYR A 53 -10.94 7.88 -10.24
N GLY A 54 -11.34 7.85 -8.97
CA GLY A 54 -11.68 9.04 -8.19
C GLY A 54 -10.53 10.06 -8.10
N TYR A 55 -9.28 9.60 -8.14
CA TYR A 55 -8.11 10.49 -8.17
C TYR A 55 -8.03 11.33 -9.46
N VAL A 56 -8.53 10.82 -10.59
CA VAL A 56 -8.56 11.54 -11.88
C VAL A 56 -9.57 12.68 -11.81
N ARG A 57 -10.79 12.39 -11.33
CA ARG A 57 -11.83 13.40 -11.09
C ARG A 57 -11.34 14.46 -10.11
N THR A 58 -10.73 14.04 -9.01
CA THR A 58 -10.15 14.95 -8.01
C THR A 58 -9.09 15.86 -8.63
N GLY A 59 -8.15 15.30 -9.41
CA GLY A 59 -7.10 16.08 -10.07
C GLY A 59 -7.66 17.10 -11.08
N LEU A 60 -8.68 16.72 -11.85
CA LEU A 60 -9.39 17.62 -12.77
C LEU A 60 -10.09 18.77 -12.04
N SER A 61 -10.86 18.46 -10.99
CA SER A 61 -11.54 19.47 -10.17
C SER A 61 -10.55 20.43 -9.52
N LEU A 62 -9.45 19.92 -8.97
CA LEU A 62 -8.38 20.74 -8.41
C LEU A 62 -7.79 21.68 -9.48
N ARG A 63 -7.52 21.17 -10.68
CA ARG A 63 -6.97 21.98 -11.78
C ARG A 63 -7.94 23.07 -12.20
N TYR A 64 -9.23 22.76 -12.32
CA TYR A 64 -10.27 23.73 -12.65
C TYR A 64 -10.36 24.84 -11.60
N ILE A 65 -10.46 24.48 -10.32
CA ILE A 65 -10.49 25.42 -9.19
C ILE A 65 -9.24 26.31 -9.17
N ALA A 66 -8.07 25.73 -9.45
CA ALA A 66 -6.80 26.47 -9.47
C ALA A 66 -6.74 27.45 -10.65
N TYR A 67 -7.12 27.01 -11.85
CA TYR A 67 -7.06 27.79 -13.09
C TYR A 67 -8.03 28.97 -13.07
N PHE A 68 -9.28 28.74 -12.66
CA PHE A 68 -10.31 29.80 -12.58
C PHE A 68 -10.29 30.57 -11.26
N HIS A 69 -9.33 30.28 -10.37
CA HIS A 69 -9.20 30.91 -9.06
C HIS A 69 -10.47 30.85 -8.18
N GLN A 70 -11.33 29.84 -8.35
CA GLN A 70 -12.60 29.70 -7.60
C GLN A 70 -12.41 29.58 -6.08
N TYR A 71 -11.20 29.24 -5.64
CA TYR A 71 -10.85 29.27 -4.22
C TYR A 71 -10.98 30.67 -3.60
N LYS A 72 -10.91 31.74 -4.41
CA LYS A 72 -11.10 33.12 -3.95
C LYS A 72 -12.54 33.39 -3.53
N ASP A 73 -13.51 32.79 -4.19
CA ASP A 73 -14.95 32.93 -3.87
C ASP A 73 -15.27 32.34 -2.49
N ARG A 74 -14.44 31.39 -2.03
CA ARG A 74 -14.49 30.81 -0.69
C ARG A 74 -13.63 31.56 0.33
N GLY A 75 -13.11 32.74 -0.02
CA GLY A 75 -12.34 33.61 0.88
C GLY A 75 -10.85 33.24 1.02
N PHE A 76 -10.30 32.33 0.21
CA PHE A 76 -8.88 31.98 0.26
C PHE A 76 -8.05 32.88 -0.65
N ARG A 77 -6.93 33.42 -0.14
CA ARG A 77 -6.07 34.32 -0.94
C ARG A 77 -5.24 33.56 -1.96
N THR A 78 -4.81 32.35 -1.62
CA THR A 78 -3.95 31.52 -2.47
C THR A 78 -4.49 30.10 -2.55
N PHE A 79 -4.18 29.43 -3.67
CA PHE A 79 -4.54 28.02 -3.85
C PHE A 79 -3.91 27.10 -2.78
N LYS A 80 -2.71 27.46 -2.31
CA LYS A 80 -2.06 26.75 -1.18
C LYS A 80 -2.92 26.83 0.08
N GLN A 81 -3.42 28.01 0.44
CA GLN A 81 -4.29 28.17 1.61
C GLN A 81 -5.58 27.35 1.47
N TYR A 82 -6.15 27.29 0.26
CA TYR A 82 -7.30 26.44 -0.02
C TYR A 82 -6.98 24.95 0.22
N CYS A 83 -5.90 24.43 -0.37
CA CYS A 83 -5.51 23.03 -0.19
C CYS A 83 -5.29 22.67 1.28
N GLU A 84 -4.49 23.47 1.99
CA GLU A 84 -4.04 23.13 3.34
C GLU A 84 -5.12 23.39 4.40
N ARG A 85 -5.88 24.48 4.26
CA ARG A 85 -6.87 24.88 5.29
C ARG A 85 -8.25 24.29 5.05
N TYR A 86 -8.69 24.21 3.79
CA TYR A 86 -10.02 23.71 3.42
C TYR A 86 -9.97 22.19 3.19
N LEU A 87 -9.17 21.75 2.22
CA LEU A 87 -9.11 20.33 1.82
C LEU A 87 -8.24 19.45 2.72
N LYS A 88 -7.48 20.04 3.66
CA LYS A 88 -6.56 19.35 4.57
C LYS A 88 -5.49 18.51 3.84
N ILE A 89 -5.08 18.93 2.64
CA ILE A 89 -4.02 18.28 1.86
C ILE A 89 -2.89 19.26 1.57
N THR A 90 -1.68 18.73 1.37
CA THR A 90 -0.54 19.56 0.96
C THR A 90 -0.71 20.05 -0.48
N VAL A 91 -0.25 21.26 -0.77
CA VAL A 91 -0.26 21.78 -2.16
C VAL A 91 0.57 20.91 -3.10
N GLY A 92 1.64 20.27 -2.60
CA GLY A 92 2.44 19.33 -3.38
C GLY A 92 1.65 18.08 -3.76
N TYR A 93 0.85 17.54 -2.85
CA TYR A 93 -0.04 16.42 -3.16
C TYR A 93 -1.15 16.82 -4.14
N ALA A 94 -1.74 18.01 -3.98
CA ALA A 94 -2.72 18.54 -4.93
C ALA A 94 -2.15 18.65 -6.35
N LYS A 95 -0.91 19.15 -6.51
CA LYS A 95 -0.22 19.19 -7.80
C LYS A 95 0.00 17.79 -8.38
N LYS A 96 0.46 16.83 -7.57
CA LYS A 96 0.60 15.43 -8.01
C LYS A 96 -0.71 14.86 -8.51
N LEU A 97 -1.84 15.15 -7.86
CA LEU A 97 -3.17 14.71 -8.32
C LEU A 97 -3.54 15.33 -9.68
N MET A 98 -3.29 16.63 -9.87
CA MET A 98 -3.53 17.30 -11.17
C MET A 98 -2.70 16.69 -12.30
N GLU A 99 -1.40 16.50 -12.06
CA GLU A 99 -0.46 15.95 -13.03
C GLU A 99 -0.74 14.46 -13.30
N GLY A 100 -1.04 13.68 -12.27
CA GLY A 100 -1.42 12.26 -12.39
C GLY A 100 -2.75 12.08 -13.13
N ALA A 101 -3.73 12.97 -12.92
CA ALA A 101 -4.96 12.96 -13.71
C ALA A 101 -4.67 13.22 -15.20
N GLN A 102 -3.74 14.12 -15.52
CA GLN A 102 -3.34 14.37 -16.91
C GLN A 102 -2.68 13.15 -17.55
N VAL A 103 -1.85 12.41 -16.80
CA VAL A 103 -1.27 11.14 -17.26
C VAL A 103 -2.37 10.17 -17.67
N ALA A 104 -3.35 9.93 -16.78
CA ALA A 104 -4.45 9.00 -17.04
C ALA A 104 -5.26 9.40 -18.28
N LEU A 105 -5.57 10.70 -18.42
CA LEU A 105 -6.30 11.21 -19.58
C LEU A 105 -5.52 11.10 -20.88
N ASN A 106 -4.20 11.33 -20.86
CA ASN A 106 -3.37 11.22 -22.04
C ASN A 106 -3.26 9.76 -22.50
N LEU A 107 -3.18 8.81 -21.56
CA LEU A 107 -3.26 7.38 -21.87
C LEU A 107 -4.63 6.98 -22.44
N LEU A 108 -5.74 7.48 -21.87
CA LEU A 108 -7.07 7.24 -22.43
C LEU A 108 -7.19 7.78 -23.87
N LYS A 109 -6.71 9.00 -24.11
CA LYS A 109 -6.70 9.61 -25.45
C LYS A 109 -5.82 8.87 -26.45
N ALA A 110 -4.77 8.21 -25.98
CA ALA A 110 -3.92 7.34 -26.80
C ALA A 110 -4.55 5.96 -27.07
N GLY A 111 -5.74 5.67 -26.52
CA GLY A 111 -6.49 4.43 -26.80
C GLY A 111 -6.19 3.28 -25.85
N TYR A 112 -5.49 3.51 -24.74
CA TYR A 112 -5.23 2.45 -23.76
C TYR A 112 -6.50 2.08 -23.00
N LYS A 113 -6.81 0.78 -22.98
CA LYS A 113 -7.92 0.22 -22.17
C LYS A 113 -7.55 0.05 -20.71
N GLN A 114 -6.26 -0.17 -20.43
CA GLN A 114 -5.74 -0.30 -19.08
C GLN A 114 -4.89 0.92 -18.74
N ILE A 115 -5.36 1.70 -17.77
CA ILE A 115 -4.71 2.93 -17.28
C ILE A 115 -4.45 2.83 -15.77
N PRO A 116 -3.59 3.70 -15.20
CA PRO A 116 -3.33 3.71 -13.77
C PRO A 116 -4.62 3.87 -12.95
N THR A 117 -4.89 2.94 -12.04
CA THR A 117 -6.09 2.92 -11.19
C THR A 117 -5.92 3.70 -9.90
N CYS A 118 -4.72 4.19 -9.58
CA CYS A 118 -4.51 5.06 -8.43
C CYS A 118 -3.36 6.05 -8.66
N ILE A 119 -3.33 7.10 -7.84
CA ILE A 119 -2.29 8.13 -7.92
C ILE A 119 -0.87 7.56 -7.74
N SER A 120 -0.71 6.50 -6.95
CA SER A 120 0.59 5.87 -6.71
C SER A 120 1.16 5.19 -7.97
N GLN A 121 0.29 4.68 -8.84
CA GLN A 121 0.68 4.15 -10.15
C GLN A 121 0.92 5.27 -11.18
N ALA A 122 0.13 6.35 -11.14
CA ALA A 122 0.27 7.46 -12.08
C ALA A 122 1.48 8.37 -11.77
N ALA A 123 1.80 8.57 -10.49
CA ALA A 123 2.82 9.53 -10.06
C ALA A 123 4.23 9.29 -10.66
N PRO A 124 4.75 8.05 -10.74
CA PRO A 124 6.02 7.76 -11.42
C PRO A 124 6.04 8.14 -12.90
N LEU A 125 4.88 8.19 -13.55
CA LEU A 125 4.74 8.47 -14.99
C LEU A 125 4.69 9.96 -15.31
N ILE A 126 4.45 10.83 -14.32
CA ILE A 126 4.34 12.29 -14.49
C ILE A 126 5.54 12.86 -15.25
N LYS A 127 6.76 12.40 -14.92
CA LYS A 127 8.01 12.86 -15.56
C LYS A 127 8.10 12.55 -17.06
N PHE A 128 7.34 11.57 -17.55
CA PHE A 128 7.31 11.18 -18.96
C PHE A 128 6.17 11.84 -19.73
N ASN A 129 5.22 12.47 -19.03
CA ASN A 129 4.07 13.17 -19.60
C ASN A 129 4.42 14.57 -20.14
N VAL A 130 5.71 14.88 -20.25
CA VAL A 130 6.20 16.10 -20.89
C VAL A 130 6.16 15.89 -22.39
N VAL A 131 5.55 16.83 -23.11
CA VAL A 131 5.48 16.84 -24.56
C VAL A 131 6.70 17.59 -25.08
N ASP A 132 7.46 16.97 -25.98
CA ASP A 132 8.60 17.60 -26.64
C ASP A 132 8.15 18.60 -27.72
N GLU A 133 9.12 19.35 -28.28
CA GLU A 133 8.85 20.32 -29.34
C GLU A 133 8.23 19.69 -30.61
N GLY A 134 8.37 18.37 -30.77
CA GLY A 134 7.78 17.58 -31.84
C GLY A 134 6.38 17.04 -31.54
N GLY A 135 5.81 17.34 -30.37
CA GLY A 135 4.50 16.82 -29.96
C GLY A 135 4.52 15.39 -29.42
N ASN A 136 5.70 14.78 -29.28
CA ASN A 136 5.84 13.42 -28.78
C ASN A 136 6.03 13.42 -27.27
N SER A 137 5.55 12.37 -26.62
CA SER A 137 5.72 12.15 -25.19
C SER A 137 6.18 10.72 -24.97
N LEU A 138 7.20 10.53 -24.13
CA LEU A 138 7.68 9.20 -23.75
C LEU A 138 6.67 8.42 -22.90
N LEU A 139 5.52 9.02 -22.55
CA LEU A 139 4.50 8.41 -21.70
C LEU A 139 3.99 7.08 -22.27
N THR A 140 3.64 7.04 -23.56
CA THR A 140 3.08 5.84 -24.19
C THR A 140 4.11 4.71 -24.22
N GLU A 141 5.34 5.00 -24.65
CA GLU A 141 6.43 4.02 -24.69
C GLU A 141 6.74 3.42 -23.31
N GLN A 142 6.71 4.25 -22.26
CA GLN A 142 6.96 3.79 -20.90
C GLN A 142 5.78 2.99 -20.34
N TRP A 143 4.55 3.36 -20.71
CA TRP A 143 3.37 2.60 -20.32
C TRP A 143 3.30 1.25 -21.05
N ASP A 144 3.68 1.20 -22.32
CA ASP A 144 3.81 -0.06 -23.09
C ASP A 144 4.77 -1.03 -22.39
N LYS A 145 5.93 -0.55 -21.93
CA LYS A 145 6.88 -1.38 -21.16
C LYS A 145 6.24 -1.95 -19.90
N VAL A 146 5.43 -1.16 -19.19
CA VAL A 146 4.71 -1.63 -17.98
C VAL A 146 3.69 -2.70 -18.36
N LEU A 147 2.89 -2.47 -19.40
CA LEU A 147 1.88 -3.43 -19.85
C LEU A 147 2.52 -4.73 -20.37
N ASP A 148 3.60 -4.63 -21.14
CA ASP A 148 4.39 -5.78 -21.63
C ASP A 148 5.01 -6.60 -20.51
N TYR A 149 5.51 -5.94 -19.46
CA TYR A 149 6.05 -6.63 -18.31
C TYR A 149 4.94 -7.30 -17.49
N THR A 150 3.83 -6.60 -17.25
CA THR A 150 2.72 -7.13 -16.44
C THR A 150 1.97 -8.26 -17.12
N SER A 151 1.86 -8.25 -18.45
CA SER A 151 1.29 -9.37 -19.21
C SER A 151 2.12 -10.64 -19.08
N LYS A 152 3.46 -10.51 -19.04
CA LYS A 152 4.40 -11.63 -18.90
C LYS A 152 4.54 -12.14 -17.47
N VAL A 153 4.59 -11.24 -16.48
CA VAL A 153 5.00 -11.58 -15.10
C VAL A 153 3.84 -11.60 -14.12
N ASN A 154 2.83 -10.73 -14.27
CA ASN A 154 1.82 -10.49 -13.24
C ASN A 154 0.38 -10.71 -13.70
N LYS A 155 0.16 -11.59 -14.68
CA LYS A 155 -1.18 -11.94 -15.21
C LYS A 155 -2.02 -10.71 -15.58
N GLY A 156 -1.37 -9.64 -16.07
CA GLY A 156 -2.04 -8.38 -16.44
C GLY A 156 -2.42 -7.46 -15.27
N ARG A 157 -2.06 -7.78 -14.02
CA ARG A 157 -2.28 -6.87 -12.88
C ARG A 157 -1.17 -5.82 -12.82
N VAL A 158 -1.54 -4.54 -12.93
CA VAL A 158 -0.61 -3.43 -12.76
C VAL A 158 -0.62 -3.02 -11.29
N THR A 159 0.52 -3.18 -10.60
CA THR A 159 0.70 -2.72 -9.22
C THR A 159 1.66 -1.54 -9.17
N THR A 160 1.55 -0.71 -8.13
CA THR A 160 2.46 0.43 -7.93
C THR A 160 3.93 0.01 -7.94
N THR A 161 4.26 -1.12 -7.33
CA THR A 161 5.62 -1.64 -7.25
C THR A 161 6.14 -2.01 -8.63
N VAL A 162 5.33 -2.73 -9.42
CA VAL A 162 5.69 -3.11 -10.79
C VAL A 162 5.91 -1.89 -11.67
N VAL A 163 5.04 -0.89 -11.60
CA VAL A 163 5.22 0.37 -12.35
C VAL A 163 6.57 1.00 -12.01
N LYS A 164 6.91 1.12 -10.73
CA LYS A 164 8.21 1.68 -10.32
C LYS A 164 9.37 0.82 -10.79
N ASP A 165 9.30 -0.49 -10.62
CA ASP A 165 10.39 -1.40 -10.96
C ASP A 165 10.68 -1.41 -12.46
N VAL A 166 9.64 -1.34 -13.30
CA VAL A 166 9.79 -1.23 -14.76
C VAL A 166 10.41 0.11 -15.14
N LEU A 167 9.90 1.22 -14.59
CA LEU A 167 10.38 2.57 -14.93
C LEU A 167 11.79 2.89 -14.40
N GLU A 168 12.22 2.21 -13.33
CA GLU A 168 13.56 2.35 -12.74
C GLU A 168 14.55 1.28 -13.24
N CYS A 169 14.15 0.43 -14.20
CA CYS A 169 14.95 -0.72 -14.67
C CYS A 169 15.42 -1.63 -13.52
N ASN A 170 14.58 -1.77 -12.49
CA ASN A 170 14.80 -2.62 -11.32
C ASN A 170 14.10 -3.99 -11.45
N THR A 171 13.55 -4.30 -12.62
CA THR A 171 12.96 -5.61 -12.94
C THR A 171 13.99 -6.72 -12.68
N GLY A 172 13.74 -7.55 -11.66
CA GLY A 172 14.62 -8.65 -11.27
C GLY A 172 15.57 -8.38 -10.09
N LYS A 173 15.58 -7.18 -9.51
CA LYS A 173 16.33 -6.90 -8.27
C LYS A 173 15.43 -7.14 -7.06
N SER A 174 15.76 -8.13 -6.22
CA SER A 174 15.09 -8.32 -4.94
C SER A 174 15.34 -7.11 -4.04
N ARG A 175 14.28 -6.42 -3.63
CA ARG A 175 14.38 -5.42 -2.56
C ARG A 175 14.60 -6.17 -1.25
N ILE A 176 15.81 -6.11 -0.71
CA ILE A 176 16.11 -6.60 0.63
C ILE A 176 15.84 -5.43 1.58
N THR A 177 14.79 -5.55 2.39
CA THR A 177 14.59 -4.66 3.53
C THR A 177 15.55 -5.11 4.62
N LEU A 178 16.52 -4.28 4.96
CA LEU A 178 17.40 -4.55 6.10
C LEU A 178 16.56 -4.32 7.38
N GLY A 179 16.24 -5.39 8.09
CA GLY A 179 15.59 -5.34 9.40
C GLY A 179 16.62 -4.99 10.46
N LEU A 180 17.08 -3.74 10.47
CA LEU A 180 18.04 -3.25 11.46
C LEU A 180 17.28 -2.60 12.61
N ASP A 181 17.78 -2.77 13.83
CA ASP A 181 17.18 -2.20 15.01
C ASP A 181 17.35 -0.67 15.02
N PRO A 182 16.46 0.08 15.70
CA PRO A 182 16.49 1.54 15.71
C PRO A 182 17.85 2.13 16.12
N GLU A 183 18.51 1.51 17.10
CA GLU A 183 19.83 1.93 17.60
C GLU A 183 20.94 1.75 16.55
N GLU A 184 20.88 0.67 15.75
CA GLU A 184 21.81 0.42 14.65
C GLU A 184 21.59 1.42 13.51
N TRP A 185 20.33 1.86 13.33
CA TRP A 185 19.95 2.86 12.35
C TRP A 185 20.43 4.26 12.71
N GLU A 186 20.37 4.62 13.99
CA GLU A 186 20.95 5.85 14.52
C GLU A 186 22.48 5.83 14.42
N LEU A 187 23.13 4.71 14.76
CA LEU A 187 24.58 4.57 14.64
C LEU A 187 25.05 4.69 13.18
N LEU A 188 24.31 4.09 12.24
CA LEU A 188 24.59 4.20 10.81
C LEU A 188 24.43 5.64 10.32
N GLU A 189 23.40 6.34 10.79
CA GLU A 189 23.13 7.73 10.47
C GLU A 189 24.21 8.67 10.99
N GLU A 190 24.64 8.51 12.23
CA GLU A 190 25.74 9.29 12.80
C GLU A 190 27.06 9.08 12.03
N ARG A 191 27.37 7.83 11.67
CA ARG A 191 28.60 7.51 10.92
C ARG A 191 28.54 8.02 9.48
N ALA A 192 27.38 7.92 8.84
CA ALA A 192 27.17 8.49 7.51
C ALA A 192 27.26 10.03 7.53
N ALA A 193 26.68 10.67 8.56
CA ALA A 193 26.74 12.13 8.74
C ALA A 193 28.17 12.62 9.01
N LYS A 194 28.94 11.92 9.85
CA LYS A 194 30.37 12.22 10.08
C LYS A 194 31.21 12.09 8.81
N ALA A 195 30.84 11.17 7.91
CA ALA A 195 31.48 11.01 6.61
C ALA A 195 30.95 11.98 5.52
N GLY A 196 29.94 12.81 5.83
CA GLY A 196 29.29 13.70 4.86
C GLY A 196 28.55 12.97 3.73
N MET A 197 28.14 11.72 3.96
CA MET A 197 27.53 10.84 2.96
C MET A 197 26.10 10.46 3.34
N THR A 198 25.32 10.01 2.35
CA THR A 198 23.99 9.43 2.62
C THR A 198 24.13 8.01 3.19
N LYS A 199 23.16 7.55 3.99
CA LYS A 199 23.17 6.20 4.60
C LYS A 199 23.42 5.08 3.59
N GLN A 200 22.80 5.19 2.41
CA GLN A 200 22.96 4.21 1.32
C GLN A 200 24.36 4.25 0.70
N GLU A 201 24.96 5.42 0.58
CA GLU A 201 26.29 5.58 -0.01
C GLU A 201 27.39 5.15 0.97
N PHE A 202 27.17 5.41 2.26
CA PHE A 202 28.00 4.88 3.34
C PHE A 202 27.97 3.35 3.38
N LEU A 203 26.77 2.73 3.31
CA LEU A 203 26.64 1.26 3.20
C LEU A 203 27.33 0.70 1.96
N ARG A 204 27.20 1.34 0.79
CA ARG A 204 27.91 0.93 -0.43
C ARG A 204 29.41 1.02 -0.27
N ARG A 205 29.92 2.05 0.41
CA ARG A 205 31.35 2.21 0.68
C ARG A 205 31.86 1.15 1.65
N LEU A 206 31.11 0.88 2.72
CA LEU A 206 31.43 -0.20 3.64
C LEU A 206 31.49 -1.54 2.91
N LEU A 207 30.48 -1.89 2.11
CA LEU A 207 30.46 -3.13 1.34
C LEU A 207 31.59 -3.23 0.30
N LYS A 208 32.02 -2.11 -0.29
CA LYS A 208 33.13 -2.09 -1.25
C LYS A 208 34.51 -2.21 -0.61
N ASN A 209 34.63 -1.74 0.63
CA ASN A 209 35.86 -1.75 1.41
C ASN A 209 35.91 -2.93 2.39
N PHE A 210 34.89 -3.79 2.38
CA PHE A 210 34.82 -4.97 3.21
C PHE A 210 35.62 -6.07 2.53
N ASP A 211 36.83 -6.33 3.01
CA ASP A 211 37.61 -7.49 2.59
C ASP A 211 37.20 -8.70 3.43
N ALA A 212 37.11 -9.87 2.80
CA ALA A 212 36.75 -11.12 3.50
C ALA A 212 37.77 -11.49 4.58
N ASP A 213 39.00 -10.97 4.49
CA ASP A 213 40.05 -11.15 5.48
C ASP A 213 39.80 -10.35 6.78
N ASP A 214 38.92 -9.33 6.80
CA ASP A 214 38.48 -8.69 8.06
C ASP A 214 37.65 -9.65 8.95
N LEU A 215 37.26 -10.81 8.42
CA LEU A 215 36.61 -11.88 9.17
C LEU A 215 37.60 -12.94 9.66
N SER A 216 38.86 -12.96 9.20
CA SER A 216 39.82 -14.02 9.57
C SER A 216 40.38 -13.88 10.98
N ASP A 217 40.34 -12.67 11.55
CA ASP A 217 40.78 -12.38 12.92
C ASP A 217 39.66 -12.50 13.95
N ARG A 218 38.44 -12.86 13.52
CA ARG A 218 37.43 -13.34 14.48
C ARG A 218 37.82 -14.74 14.90
N GLU A 219 38.35 -14.83 16.11
CA GLU A 219 38.35 -16.06 16.91
C GLU A 219 37.01 -16.76 16.64
N ALA A 220 37.07 -17.96 16.06
CA ALA A 220 35.87 -18.73 15.75
C ALA A 220 35.00 -18.70 17.01
N PRO A 221 33.71 -18.32 16.93
CA PRO A 221 32.81 -18.48 18.05
C PRO A 221 33.03 -19.90 18.58
N PRO A 222 33.17 -20.10 19.91
CA PRO A 222 33.34 -21.44 20.44
C PRO A 222 32.31 -22.32 19.77
N GLU A 223 32.76 -23.44 19.19
CA GLU A 223 31.86 -24.38 18.53
C GLU A 223 30.63 -24.53 19.43
N PRO A 224 29.42 -24.25 18.91
CA PRO A 224 28.24 -24.45 19.72
C PRO A 224 28.32 -25.89 20.24
N PRO A 225 28.12 -26.14 21.54
CA PRO A 225 28.18 -27.49 22.06
C PRO A 225 27.37 -28.39 21.13
N GLU A 226 27.93 -29.55 20.75
CA GLU A 226 27.32 -30.54 19.84
C GLU A 226 25.95 -31.09 20.31
N GLU A 227 25.36 -30.47 21.34
CA GLU A 227 24.06 -30.72 21.90
C GLU A 227 23.18 -29.47 21.78
N MET A 228 22.91 -29.05 20.54
CA MET A 228 21.65 -28.37 20.27
C MET A 228 20.93 -29.17 19.19
N GLU A 229 20.54 -30.40 19.57
CA GLU A 229 19.27 -30.94 19.11
C GLU A 229 18.27 -29.80 19.27
N GLU A 230 17.84 -29.24 18.13
CA GLU A 230 16.65 -28.43 18.04
C GLU A 230 15.51 -29.33 18.54
N LEU A 231 15.31 -29.35 19.87
CA LEU A 231 14.16 -29.98 20.48
C LEU A 231 12.97 -29.19 19.94
N LEU A 232 12.39 -29.73 18.87
CA LEU A 232 11.13 -29.33 18.29
C LEU A 232 10.10 -29.37 19.42
N GLN A 233 9.98 -28.27 20.16
CA GLN A 233 9.03 -28.18 21.26
C GLN A 233 7.66 -28.40 20.67
N THR A 234 6.98 -29.41 21.18
CA THR A 234 5.63 -29.71 20.73
C THR A 234 4.70 -28.55 21.11
N PRO A 235 3.61 -28.33 20.36
CA PRO A 235 2.61 -27.30 20.69
C PRO A 235 2.12 -27.40 22.15
N GLU A 236 2.04 -28.60 22.71
CA GLU A 236 1.65 -28.83 24.11
C GLU A 236 2.71 -28.31 25.11
N GLU A 237 3.99 -28.52 24.82
CA GLU A 237 5.11 -28.01 25.63
C GLU A 237 5.19 -26.48 25.61
N ILE A 238 4.83 -25.86 24.47
CA ILE A 238 4.77 -24.40 24.33
C ILE A 238 3.64 -23.80 25.17
N LEU A 239 2.50 -24.49 25.30
CA LEU A 239 1.40 -24.10 26.19
C LEU A 239 1.79 -24.23 27.67
N ALA A 240 2.47 -25.31 28.03
CA ALA A 240 2.92 -25.58 29.39
C ALA A 240 4.06 -24.65 29.84
N ASN A 241 4.84 -24.07 28.92
CA ASN A 241 5.97 -23.22 29.26
C ASN A 241 5.53 -21.82 29.77
N PRO A 242 5.87 -21.42 31.02
CA PRO A 242 5.52 -20.11 31.56
C PRO A 242 6.27 -18.95 30.90
N LYS A 243 7.41 -19.20 30.24
CA LYS A 243 8.22 -18.19 29.54
C LYS A 243 7.84 -17.99 28.07
N ALA A 244 6.93 -18.81 27.53
CA ALA A 244 6.50 -18.67 26.14
C ALA A 244 5.67 -17.39 25.92
N SER A 245 5.93 -16.70 24.81
CA SER A 245 5.24 -15.47 24.42
C SER A 245 3.74 -15.71 24.20
N LYS A 246 2.92 -14.69 24.46
CA LYS A 246 1.46 -14.73 24.20
C LYS A 246 1.13 -15.12 22.76
N LYS A 247 1.99 -14.75 21.80
CA LYS A 247 1.84 -15.11 20.39
C LYS A 247 2.13 -16.61 20.14
N GLN A 248 3.15 -17.16 20.79
CA GLN A 248 3.51 -18.58 20.68
C GLN A 248 2.44 -19.48 21.30
N LYS A 249 1.90 -19.11 22.46
CA LYS A 249 0.80 -19.84 23.10
C LYS A 249 -0.48 -19.82 22.27
N ARG A 250 -0.78 -18.69 21.61
CA ARG A 250 -1.93 -18.58 20.69
C ARG A 250 -1.76 -19.48 19.47
N TRP A 251 -0.60 -19.45 18.84
CA TRP A 251 -0.30 -20.33 17.71
C TRP A 251 -0.40 -21.81 18.11
N ALA A 252 0.16 -22.20 19.26
CA ALA A 252 0.11 -23.59 19.73
C ALA A 252 -1.33 -24.06 20.01
N ALA A 253 -2.16 -23.21 20.63
CA ALA A 253 -3.57 -23.53 20.86
C ALA A 253 -4.37 -23.68 19.55
N ASP A 254 -4.12 -22.78 18.58
CA ASP A 254 -4.78 -22.80 17.27
C ASP A 254 -4.39 -24.03 16.45
N TYR A 255 -3.10 -24.43 16.52
CA TYR A 255 -2.60 -25.64 15.88
C TYR A 255 -3.25 -26.91 16.44
N ILE A 256 -3.37 -27.04 17.77
CA ILE A 256 -4.02 -28.21 18.40
C ILE A 256 -5.51 -28.28 18.00
N LEU A 257 -6.18 -27.13 17.90
CA LEU A 257 -7.57 -27.08 17.47
C LEU A 257 -7.74 -27.56 16.03
N LEU A 258 -6.88 -27.08 15.11
CA LEU A 258 -6.87 -27.50 13.71
C LEU A 258 -6.60 -28.99 13.54
N VAL A 259 -5.66 -29.56 14.31
CA VAL A 259 -5.38 -31.00 14.25
C VAL A 259 -6.61 -31.80 14.69
N LYS A 260 -7.30 -31.39 15.76
CA LYS A 260 -8.55 -32.04 16.19
C LYS A 260 -9.66 -31.93 15.14
N GLU A 261 -9.85 -30.78 14.53
CA GLU A 261 -10.85 -30.60 13.46
C GLU A 261 -10.53 -31.47 12.23
N LEU A 262 -9.25 -31.67 11.92
CA LEU A 262 -8.83 -32.54 10.82
C LEU A 262 -8.98 -34.02 11.18
N GLU A 263 -8.64 -34.44 12.40
CA GLU A 263 -8.86 -35.82 12.86
C GLU A 263 -10.35 -36.20 12.85
N ILE A 264 -11.24 -35.29 13.27
CA ILE A 264 -12.70 -35.50 13.20
C ILE A 264 -13.16 -35.69 11.73
N ARG A 265 -12.58 -34.96 10.77
CA ARG A 265 -12.92 -35.11 9.35
C ARG A 265 -12.49 -36.44 8.74
N PHE A 266 -11.44 -37.09 9.25
CA PHE A 266 -11.00 -38.39 8.74
C PHE A 266 -11.73 -39.57 9.38
N GLU A 267 -12.27 -39.41 10.60
CA GLU A 267 -13.11 -40.45 11.23
C GLU A 267 -14.52 -40.55 10.61
N ASP A 268 -15.05 -39.45 10.06
CA ASP A 268 -16.37 -39.42 9.41
C ASP A 268 -16.40 -39.98 7.97
N ASP A 269 -15.23 -40.16 7.32
CA ASP A 269 -15.12 -40.67 5.93
C ASP A 269 -14.90 -42.21 5.86
N ASP A 270 -14.60 -42.89 6.96
CA ASP A 270 -14.33 -44.34 7.01
C ASP A 270 -15.55 -45.19 7.47
N ALA A 271 -16.74 -44.59 7.57
CA ALA A 271 -17.95 -45.24 8.05
C ALA A 271 -19.10 -45.22 7.01
N GLU A 272 -18.90 -45.78 5.82
CA GLU A 272 -19.95 -46.45 5.01
C GLU A 272 -19.37 -47.04 3.71
N ASP A 273 -19.06 -48.34 3.72
CA ASP A 273 -19.10 -49.20 2.52
C ASP A 273 -19.13 -50.68 2.98
N GLU A 274 -20.27 -51.13 3.50
CA GLU A 274 -20.56 -52.57 3.56
C GLU A 274 -20.96 -53.05 2.15
N PRO A 275 -20.32 -54.09 1.58
CA PRO A 275 -20.73 -54.62 0.29
C PRO A 275 -21.98 -55.50 0.44
N GLU A 276 -23.13 -54.97 0.00
CA GLU A 276 -24.36 -55.74 -0.18
C GLU A 276 -24.14 -56.89 -1.18
N ASN A 277 -24.17 -58.08 -0.62
CA ASN A 277 -24.09 -59.38 -1.26
C ASN A 277 -25.28 -59.60 -2.22
N ARG A 278 -25.11 -59.33 -3.52
CA ARG A 278 -26.05 -59.77 -4.57
C ARG A 278 -25.89 -61.26 -4.85
N GLY A 279 -26.58 -62.08 -4.08
CA GLY A 279 -26.95 -63.45 -4.44
C GLY A 279 -28.34 -63.47 -5.08
N ILE A 280 -28.41 -63.61 -6.41
CA ILE A 280 -29.62 -63.90 -7.19
C ILE A 280 -29.75 -65.43 -7.27
N PRO A 281 -30.94 -66.01 -7.00
CA PRO A 281 -31.95 -66.22 -8.05
C PRO A 281 -33.23 -65.39 -7.88
#